data_AF-W0V8S7-F1
#
_entry.id   AF-W0V8S7-F1
#
_cell.length_a   1.000
_cell.length_b   1.000
_cell.length_c   1.000
_cell.angle_alpha   90.00
_cell.angle_beta   90.00
_cell.angle_gamma   90.00
#
_symmetry.space_group_name_H-M   'P 1'
#
loop_
_entity.id
_entity.type
_entity.pdbx_description
1 polymer ?
#
loop_
_entity_poly.entity_id
_entity_poly.type
_entity_poly.pdbx_seq_one_letter_code
_entity_poly.pdbx_strand_id
1 'polypeptide(L)'
;MSHRLLLALALLMGLSGPVSAQADAGPPEVAAVARDQAALRTAHAAEINDLSTFRTLGLERQVIDAYLAGDEGRQFLAELGSADPGASADVIYTRAAEQLAAGSTLPVLAPSSAPLVKIVPHGQGVSPYSPYFTTSLELEEAAANCPTLAECFGLPLKSEAELYDIYQITPNGTVKVFISVVAPTEELGGLVRHAGGARQHLLPNRRLWSSPVLIGTIEN
;
A
#
# COMPACT_ATOMS: atom_id res chain seq x y z
N MET A 1 -11.33 -58.85 -7.77
CA MET A 1 -9.97 -59.27 -8.20
C MET A 1 -10.10 -60.40 -9.20
N SER A 2 -10.00 -60.09 -10.50
CA SER A 2 -10.01 -61.08 -11.59
C SER A 2 -9.79 -60.36 -12.91
N HIS A 3 -8.59 -60.45 -13.48
CA HIS A 3 -8.32 -61.11 -14.78
C HIS A 3 -6.87 -60.85 -15.21
N ARG A 4 -6.21 -61.96 -15.54
CA ARG A 4 -4.89 -62.09 -16.17
C ARG A 4 -5.03 -61.91 -17.68
N LEU A 5 -3.97 -61.42 -18.33
CA LEU A 5 -3.40 -61.78 -19.66
C LEU A 5 -2.66 -60.53 -20.22
N LEU A 6 -1.55 -60.58 -20.93
CA LEU A 6 -0.72 -61.63 -21.51
C LEU A 6 0.67 -61.02 -21.79
N LEU A 7 1.68 -61.88 -21.78
CA LEU A 7 3.07 -61.69 -22.20
C LEU A 7 3.18 -61.20 -23.66
N ALA A 8 4.14 -60.31 -23.97
CA ALA A 8 4.88 -60.33 -25.24
C ALA A 8 6.24 -59.63 -25.08
N LEU A 9 7.28 -60.45 -25.15
CA LEU A 9 8.69 -60.10 -25.25
C LEU A 9 9.03 -59.95 -26.75
N ALA A 10 9.59 -58.82 -27.16
CA ALA A 10 10.24 -58.70 -28.46
C ALA A 10 11.52 -57.85 -28.32
N LEU A 11 12.64 -58.52 -28.55
CA LEU A 11 13.99 -58.01 -28.63
C LEU A 11 14.21 -57.47 -30.05
N LEU A 12 14.64 -56.22 -30.23
CA LEU A 12 15.36 -55.85 -31.44
C LEU A 12 16.39 -54.75 -31.17
N MET A 13 17.53 -54.95 -31.82
CA MET A 13 18.80 -54.28 -31.61
C MET A 13 18.80 -52.82 -32.06
N GLY A 14 19.78 -52.09 -31.53
CA GLY A 14 19.88 -50.65 -31.63
C GLY A 14 20.20 -50.10 -33.00
N LEU A 15 20.11 -48.78 -33.10
CA LEU A 15 21.02 -47.92 -33.85
C LEU A 15 20.92 -46.51 -33.25
N SER A 16 22.07 -45.97 -32.88
CA SER A 16 22.27 -44.66 -32.28
C SER A 16 21.95 -43.53 -33.27
N GLY A 17 21.20 -42.53 -32.83
CA GLY A 17 21.11 -41.22 -33.45
C GLY A 17 20.82 -40.17 -32.36
N PRO A 18 21.56 -39.07 -32.27
CA PRO A 18 21.23 -38.01 -31.33
C PRO A 18 20.14 -37.13 -31.94
N VAL A 19 19.27 -36.53 -31.11
CA VAL A 19 18.74 -35.15 -31.26
C VAL A 19 17.56 -34.92 -30.31
N SER A 20 17.64 -33.78 -29.63
CA SER A 20 16.60 -33.00 -28.95
C SER A 20 16.06 -33.51 -27.62
N ALA A 21 16.69 -33.03 -26.54
CA ALA A 21 16.03 -32.76 -25.28
C ALA A 21 14.92 -31.72 -25.52
N GLN A 22 13.67 -32.17 -25.46
CA GLN A 22 12.52 -31.29 -25.38
C GLN A 22 12.46 -30.80 -23.92
N ALA A 23 12.89 -29.55 -23.71
CA ALA A 23 12.69 -28.88 -22.44
C ALA A 23 11.18 -28.72 -22.22
N ASP A 24 10.71 -29.34 -21.14
CA ASP A 24 9.36 -29.21 -20.62
C ASP A 24 9.16 -27.74 -20.23
N ALA A 25 8.38 -27.02 -21.04
CA ALA A 25 8.04 -25.63 -20.78
C ALA A 25 7.05 -25.60 -19.60
N GLY A 26 7.58 -25.34 -18.41
CA GLY A 26 6.79 -24.88 -17.28
C GLY A 26 5.95 -23.65 -17.67
N PRO A 27 4.88 -23.34 -16.90
CA PRO A 27 4.01 -22.22 -17.21
C PRO A 27 4.83 -20.93 -17.37
N PRO A 28 4.48 -20.05 -18.34
CA PRO A 28 5.25 -18.86 -18.61
C PRO A 28 5.27 -17.98 -17.36
N GLU A 29 6.43 -17.97 -16.72
CA GLU A 29 7.13 -16.79 -16.23
C GLU A 29 6.21 -15.57 -16.07
N VAL A 30 5.72 -15.37 -14.85
CA VAL A 30 4.99 -14.18 -14.38
C VAL A 30 5.91 -12.95 -14.31
N ALA A 31 6.96 -12.91 -15.13
CA ALA A 31 7.99 -11.89 -15.16
C ALA A 31 8.15 -11.36 -16.59
N ALA A 32 7.09 -10.77 -17.13
CA ALA A 32 7.16 -10.01 -18.37
C ALA A 32 6.73 -8.56 -18.11
N VAL A 33 7.72 -7.68 -18.31
CA VAL A 33 7.69 -6.21 -18.31
C VAL A 33 7.62 -5.60 -16.91
N ALA A 34 8.77 -5.15 -16.40
CA ALA A 34 8.81 -3.86 -15.72
C ALA A 34 8.27 -2.85 -16.73
N ARG A 35 6.95 -2.68 -16.75
CA ARG A 35 6.23 -1.82 -17.69
C ARG A 35 6.89 -0.47 -17.62
N ASP A 36 7.26 0.08 -18.77
CA ASP A 36 7.86 1.41 -18.84
C ASP A 36 6.91 2.40 -18.14
N GLN A 37 7.23 2.73 -16.88
CA GLN A 37 6.38 3.57 -16.04
C GLN A 37 6.24 4.96 -16.68
N ALA A 38 7.24 5.43 -17.43
CA ALA A 38 7.15 6.70 -18.14
C ALA A 38 6.15 6.62 -19.30
N ALA A 39 6.14 5.51 -20.05
CA ALA A 39 5.12 5.26 -21.08
C ALA A 39 3.71 5.16 -20.47
N LEU A 40 3.55 4.44 -19.34
CA LEU A 40 2.27 4.34 -18.62
C LEU A 40 1.78 5.71 -18.15
N ARG A 41 2.66 6.50 -17.53
CA ARG A 41 2.35 7.87 -17.08
C ARG A 41 1.93 8.78 -18.22
N THR A 42 2.55 8.64 -19.38
CA THR A 42 2.19 9.40 -20.58
C THR A 42 0.84 8.96 -21.15
N ALA A 43 0.60 7.65 -21.25
CA ALA A 43 -0.62 7.11 -21.84
C ALA A 43 -1.86 7.31 -20.96
N HIS A 44 -1.69 7.35 -19.64
CA HIS A 44 -2.79 7.39 -18.65
C HIS A 44 -2.74 8.62 -17.75
N ALA A 45 -2.21 9.74 -18.27
CA ALA A 45 -1.98 10.95 -17.48
C ALA A 45 -3.26 11.47 -16.79
N ALA A 46 -4.42 11.38 -17.46
CA ALA A 46 -5.69 11.82 -16.88
C ALA A 46 -6.11 10.91 -15.71
N GLU A 47 -6.09 9.60 -15.93
CA GLU A 47 -6.50 8.62 -14.93
C GLU A 47 -5.64 8.67 -13.67
N ILE A 48 -4.32 8.86 -13.84
CA ILE A 48 -3.34 9.01 -12.76
C ILE A 48 -3.54 10.34 -12.02
N ASN A 49 -3.72 11.45 -12.75
CA ASN A 49 -3.90 12.75 -12.11
C ASN A 49 -5.18 12.83 -11.28
N ASP A 50 -6.24 12.18 -11.73
CA ASP A 50 -7.53 12.14 -11.03
C ASP A 50 -7.61 10.98 -10.01
N LEU A 51 -6.59 10.12 -9.93
CA LEU A 51 -6.55 8.90 -9.10
C LEU A 51 -7.74 7.95 -9.36
N SER A 52 -8.36 8.07 -10.53
CA SER A 52 -9.65 7.43 -10.86
C SER A 52 -9.60 5.91 -10.95
N THR A 53 -8.40 5.35 -11.14
CA THR A 53 -8.18 3.90 -11.24
C THR A 53 -7.41 3.34 -10.05
N PHE A 54 -6.94 4.20 -9.14
CA PHE A 54 -6.21 3.79 -7.96
C PHE A 54 -7.15 3.13 -6.96
N ARG A 55 -6.75 1.97 -6.43
CA ARG A 55 -7.52 1.19 -5.47
C ARG A 55 -6.61 0.62 -4.42
N THR A 56 -7.07 0.66 -3.17
CA THR A 56 -6.48 -0.11 -2.09
C THR A 56 -7.20 -1.45 -1.99
N LEU A 57 -6.43 -2.52 -1.79
CA LEU A 57 -6.91 -3.89 -1.58
C LEU A 57 -6.86 -4.20 -0.08
N GLY A 58 -7.40 -3.28 0.72
CA GLY A 58 -7.31 -3.30 2.18
C GLY A 58 -8.56 -3.86 2.85
N LEU A 59 -8.87 -3.33 4.03
CA LEU A 59 -10.00 -3.79 4.84
C LEU A 59 -11.34 -3.68 4.09
N GLU A 60 -12.09 -4.77 4.12
CA GLU A 60 -13.44 -4.84 3.56
C GLU A 60 -14.44 -4.02 4.36
N ARG A 61 -15.49 -3.53 3.68
CA ARG A 61 -16.48 -2.63 4.29
C ARG A 61 -17.12 -3.22 5.55
N GLN A 62 -17.48 -4.50 5.54
CA GLN A 62 -18.09 -5.15 6.71
C GLN A 62 -17.16 -5.15 7.93
N VAL A 63 -15.85 -5.30 7.71
CA VAL A 63 -14.83 -5.28 8.79
C VAL A 63 -14.66 -3.87 9.34
N ILE A 64 -14.63 -2.87 8.45
CA ILE A 64 -14.60 -1.46 8.80
C ILE A 64 -15.82 -1.08 9.65
N ASP A 65 -17.02 -1.47 9.21
CA ASP A 65 -18.28 -1.15 9.90
C ASP A 65 -18.28 -1.73 11.33
N ALA A 66 -17.79 -2.96 11.48
CA ALA A 66 -17.65 -3.61 12.78
C ALA A 66 -16.62 -2.90 13.68
N TYR A 67 -15.48 -2.49 13.13
CA TYR A 67 -14.47 -1.71 13.88
C TYR A 67 -15.01 -0.37 14.35
N LEU A 68 -15.69 0.36 13.46
CA LEU A 68 -16.28 1.68 13.74
C LEU A 68 -17.39 1.63 14.81
N ALA A 69 -18.05 0.48 14.97
CA ALA A 69 -18.99 0.26 16.06
C ALA A 69 -18.30 0.04 17.43
N GLY A 70 -17.03 -0.38 17.45
CA GLY A 70 -16.23 -0.64 18.65
C GLY A 70 -15.65 0.62 19.30
N ASP A 71 -15.02 0.46 20.47
CA ASP A 71 -14.53 1.59 21.28
C ASP A 71 -13.47 2.43 20.55
N GLU A 72 -12.47 1.78 19.94
CA GLU A 72 -11.43 2.47 19.19
C GLU A 72 -11.97 3.12 17.91
N GLY A 73 -12.88 2.46 17.21
CA GLY A 73 -13.54 3.03 16.03
C GLY A 73 -14.41 4.24 16.36
N ARG A 74 -15.14 4.22 17.48
CA ARG A 74 -15.87 5.40 17.97
C ARG A 74 -14.93 6.54 18.35
N GLN A 75 -13.74 6.25 18.88
CA GLN A 75 -12.70 7.27 19.08
C GLN A 75 -12.21 7.83 17.73
N PHE A 76 -11.99 6.98 16.73
CA PHE A 76 -11.57 7.41 15.38
C PHE A 76 -12.58 8.41 14.78
N LEU A 77 -13.87 8.09 14.87
CA LEU A 77 -14.96 8.96 14.41
C LEU A 77 -15.02 10.28 15.22
N ALA A 78 -14.83 10.22 16.53
CA ALA A 78 -14.83 11.40 17.39
C ALA A 78 -13.67 12.37 17.05
N GLU A 79 -12.48 11.83 16.73
CA GLU A 79 -11.34 12.63 16.28
C GLU A 79 -11.61 13.29 14.93
N LEU A 80 -12.14 12.55 13.95
CA LEU A 80 -12.54 13.13 12.65
C LEU A 80 -13.59 14.24 12.82
N GLY A 81 -14.60 14.02 13.65
CA GLY A 81 -15.62 15.03 13.95
C GLY A 81 -15.05 16.27 14.64
N SER A 82 -14.04 16.11 15.49
CA SER A 82 -13.34 17.23 16.14
C SER A 82 -12.43 18.00 15.17
N ALA A 83 -11.90 17.31 14.16
CA ALA A 83 -11.11 17.91 13.09
C ALA A 83 -11.95 18.81 12.19
N ASP A 84 -13.20 18.41 11.91
CA ASP A 84 -14.15 19.13 11.07
C ASP A 84 -15.56 19.17 11.70
N PRO A 85 -15.82 20.08 12.66
CA PRO A 85 -17.11 20.16 13.36
C PRO A 85 -18.29 20.53 12.47
N GLY A 86 -18.04 20.99 11.24
CA GLY A 86 -19.08 21.34 10.27
C GLY A 86 -19.52 20.17 9.38
N ALA A 87 -18.77 19.06 9.37
CA ALA A 87 -19.11 17.89 8.57
C ALA A 87 -20.30 17.12 9.16
N SER A 88 -21.15 16.57 8.29
CA SER A 88 -22.21 15.65 8.72
C SER A 88 -21.62 14.31 9.18
N ALA A 89 -22.41 13.56 9.95
CA ALA A 89 -22.03 12.21 10.37
C ALA A 89 -21.69 11.29 9.18
N ASP A 90 -22.43 11.40 8.06
CA ASP A 90 -22.19 10.60 6.85
C ASP A 90 -20.86 10.94 6.19
N VAL A 91 -20.48 12.23 6.16
CA VAL A 91 -19.18 12.67 5.64
C VAL A 91 -18.05 12.16 6.54
N ILE A 92 -18.21 12.26 7.86
CA ILE A 92 -17.24 11.73 8.83
C ILE A 92 -17.07 10.23 8.67
N TYR A 93 -18.18 9.50 8.54
CA TYR A 93 -18.17 8.05 8.33
C TYR A 93 -17.47 7.68 7.03
N THR A 94 -17.77 8.38 5.93
CA THR A 94 -17.16 8.13 4.62
C THR A 94 -15.65 8.29 4.69
N ARG A 95 -15.17 9.40 5.27
CA ARG A 95 -13.74 9.64 5.51
C ARG A 95 -13.11 8.54 6.37
N ALA A 96 -13.81 8.08 7.42
CA ALA A 96 -13.32 7.00 8.26
C ALA A 96 -13.16 5.70 7.47
N ALA A 97 -14.17 5.34 6.69
CA ALA A 97 -14.13 4.13 5.87
C ALA A 97 -13.00 4.18 4.83
N GLU A 98 -12.81 5.31 4.15
CA GLU A 98 -11.71 5.49 3.18
C GLU A 98 -10.33 5.35 3.84
N GLN A 99 -10.12 5.99 4.99
CA GLN A 99 -8.84 5.92 5.70
C GLN A 99 -8.53 4.53 6.23
N LEU A 100 -9.55 3.81 6.72
CA LEU A 100 -9.39 2.44 7.21
C LEU A 100 -9.18 1.44 6.06
N ALA A 101 -9.83 1.64 4.91
CA ALA A 101 -9.65 0.79 3.73
C ALA A 101 -8.24 0.87 3.13
N ALA A 102 -7.44 1.88 3.50
CA ALA A 102 -6.02 1.94 3.12
C ALA A 102 -5.14 0.95 3.90
N GLY A 103 -5.63 0.37 4.99
CA GLY A 103 -4.91 -0.61 5.80
C GLY A 103 -5.24 -2.06 5.43
N SER A 104 -4.29 -2.97 5.59
CA SER A 104 -4.52 -4.43 5.53
C SER A 104 -4.85 -5.02 6.91
N THR A 105 -4.63 -4.25 7.98
CA THR A 105 -4.96 -4.63 9.36
C THR A 105 -5.87 -3.60 9.99
N LEU A 106 -6.70 -4.02 10.94
CA LEU A 106 -7.40 -3.08 11.82
C LEU A 106 -6.38 -2.22 12.56
N PRO A 107 -6.58 -0.89 12.64
CA PRO A 107 -5.65 -0.06 13.36
C PRO A 107 -5.75 -0.30 14.86
N VAL A 108 -4.60 -0.27 15.53
CA VAL A 108 -4.49 -0.30 16.98
C VAL A 108 -4.31 1.12 17.49
N LEU A 109 -5.13 1.52 18.46
CA LEU A 109 -5.02 2.82 19.10
C LEU A 109 -3.85 2.85 20.10
N ALA A 110 -2.96 3.83 19.96
CA ALA A 110 -1.85 4.04 20.88
C ALA A 110 -1.68 5.52 21.26
N PRO A 111 -1.28 5.83 22.50
CA PRO A 111 -0.78 7.16 22.83
C PRO A 111 0.58 7.39 22.17
N SER A 112 0.83 8.60 21.69
CA SER A 112 2.13 9.01 21.16
C SER A 112 2.45 10.45 21.55
N SER A 113 3.71 10.66 21.87
CA SER A 113 4.35 11.99 21.99
C SER A 113 5.53 12.12 21.03
N ALA A 114 5.74 11.13 20.16
CA ALA A 114 6.85 11.08 19.23
C ALA A 114 6.53 11.87 17.94
N PRO A 115 7.53 12.48 17.30
CA PRO A 115 7.36 13.04 15.97
C PRO A 115 7.04 11.95 14.96
N LEU A 116 6.30 12.33 13.92
CA LEU A 116 6.02 11.48 12.76
C LEU A 116 6.50 12.18 11.49
N VAL A 117 6.75 11.40 10.46
CA VAL A 117 7.23 11.87 9.15
C VAL A 117 6.27 11.46 8.03
N LYS A 118 6.34 12.21 6.94
CA LYS A 118 5.66 11.92 5.69
C LYS A 118 6.59 12.26 4.53
N ILE A 119 6.63 11.37 3.55
CA ILE A 119 7.26 11.62 2.26
C ILE A 119 6.25 12.24 1.28
N VAL A 120 6.71 13.19 0.49
CA VAL A 120 5.99 13.77 -0.65
C VAL A 120 6.97 13.94 -1.81
N PRO A 121 6.53 13.90 -3.08
CA PRO A 121 7.44 14.16 -4.20
C PRO A 121 8.24 15.45 -3.99
N HIS A 122 9.53 15.43 -4.29
CA HIS A 122 10.41 16.57 -4.08
C HIS A 122 9.85 17.87 -4.69
N GLY A 123 9.92 18.96 -3.93
CA GLY A 123 9.37 20.26 -4.30
C GLY A 123 7.86 20.42 -4.05
N GLN A 124 7.18 19.39 -3.54
CA GLN A 124 5.77 19.46 -3.16
C GLN A 124 5.58 19.66 -1.65
N GLY A 125 4.44 20.24 -1.28
CA GLY A 125 4.05 20.41 0.12
C GLY A 125 3.15 19.30 0.63
N VAL A 126 3.10 19.15 1.95
CA VAL A 126 2.14 18.25 2.62
C VAL A 126 0.73 18.84 2.56
N SER A 127 -0.20 18.10 1.96
CA SER A 127 -1.63 18.45 2.01
C SER A 127 -2.11 18.46 3.47
N PRO A 128 -2.86 19.50 3.90
CA PRO A 128 -3.38 19.58 5.26
C PRO A 128 -4.40 18.47 5.59
N TYR A 129 -4.92 17.79 4.58
CA TYR A 129 -5.97 16.78 4.71
C TYR A 129 -5.46 15.34 4.67
N SER A 130 -4.19 15.10 4.32
CA SER A 130 -3.67 13.74 4.27
C SER A 130 -3.41 13.20 5.69
N PRO A 131 -4.00 12.07 6.08
CA PRO A 131 -3.88 11.53 7.44
C PRO A 131 -2.74 10.51 7.59
N TYR A 132 -2.07 10.13 6.49
CA TYR A 132 -1.11 9.03 6.45
C TYR A 132 0.32 9.52 6.75
N PHE A 133 0.89 9.03 7.85
CA PHE A 133 2.24 9.32 8.32
C PHE A 133 2.93 8.01 8.75
N THR A 134 4.23 8.07 9.03
CA THR A 134 5.01 6.96 9.59
C THR A 134 6.04 7.51 10.58
N THR A 135 6.82 6.67 11.26
CA THR A 135 7.98 7.14 12.05
C THR A 135 9.23 7.22 11.18
N SER A 136 10.24 7.97 11.62
CA SER A 136 11.54 7.99 10.91
C SER A 136 12.18 6.61 10.84
N LEU A 137 12.07 5.82 11.91
CA LEU A 137 12.58 4.45 11.95
C LEU A 137 11.90 3.56 10.90
N GLU A 138 10.57 3.61 10.81
CA GLU A 138 9.83 2.83 9.82
C GLU A 138 10.08 3.31 8.38
N LEU A 139 10.35 4.61 8.18
CA LEU A 139 10.78 5.13 6.88
C LEU A 139 12.17 4.60 6.50
N GLU A 140 13.13 4.60 7.42
CA GLU A 140 14.47 4.05 7.22
C GLU A 140 14.42 2.53 6.96
N GLU A 141 13.59 1.81 7.71
CA GLU A 141 13.36 0.38 7.49
C GLU A 141 12.74 0.11 6.12
N ALA A 142 11.78 0.93 5.67
CA ALA A 142 11.21 0.82 4.34
C ALA A 142 12.28 1.07 3.26
N ALA A 143 13.07 2.13 3.39
CA ALA A 143 14.15 2.43 2.44
C ALA A 143 15.20 1.33 2.35
N ALA A 144 15.47 0.62 3.46
CA ALA A 144 16.46 -0.45 3.50
C ALA A 144 15.96 -1.79 2.95
N ASN A 145 14.66 -2.08 3.07
CA ASN A 145 14.13 -3.43 2.84
C ASN A 145 13.16 -3.54 1.66
N CYS A 146 12.63 -2.42 1.19
CA CYS A 146 11.65 -2.40 0.12
C CYS A 146 12.31 -2.19 -1.23
N PRO A 147 11.77 -2.76 -2.33
CA PRO A 147 12.27 -2.47 -3.67
C PRO A 147 12.21 -0.99 -4.02
N THR A 148 11.17 -0.30 -3.54
CA THR A 148 11.03 1.16 -3.56
C THR A 148 10.19 1.62 -2.38
N LEU A 149 10.29 2.90 -2.00
CA LEU A 149 9.36 3.49 -1.01
C LEU A 149 7.91 3.42 -1.48
N ALA A 150 7.67 3.63 -2.78
CA ALA A 150 6.35 3.49 -3.40
C ALA A 150 5.72 2.10 -3.15
N GLU A 151 6.51 1.05 -3.29
CA GLU A 151 6.08 -0.34 -3.13
C GLU A 151 5.57 -0.62 -1.72
N CYS A 152 6.30 -0.17 -0.70
CA CYS A 152 5.96 -0.46 0.69
C CYS A 152 4.89 0.46 1.28
N PHE A 153 4.86 1.73 0.84
CA PHE A 153 3.82 2.67 1.25
C PHE A 153 2.58 2.65 0.34
N GLY A 154 2.54 1.75 -0.65
CA GLY A 154 1.38 1.56 -1.52
C GLY A 154 0.97 2.84 -2.25
N LEU A 155 1.94 3.65 -2.68
CA LEU A 155 1.67 4.98 -3.22
C LEU A 155 0.97 4.89 -4.59
N PRO A 156 0.03 5.79 -4.92
CA PRO A 156 -0.44 5.92 -6.30
C PRO A 156 0.67 6.48 -7.20
N LEU A 157 0.61 6.21 -8.50
CA LEU A 157 1.58 6.71 -9.49
C LEU A 157 1.74 8.23 -9.44
N LYS A 158 0.67 8.98 -9.14
CA LYS A 158 0.72 10.45 -8.99
C LYS A 158 1.67 10.90 -7.87
N SER A 159 1.82 10.08 -6.83
CA SER A 159 2.65 10.35 -5.65
C SER A 159 4.00 9.66 -5.69
N GLU A 160 4.24 8.75 -6.63
CA GLU A 160 5.54 8.15 -6.86
C GLU A 160 6.53 9.15 -7.50
N ALA A 161 7.74 9.22 -6.97
CA ALA A 161 8.84 10.05 -7.46
C ALA A 161 10.20 9.36 -7.22
N GLU A 162 11.25 9.76 -7.96
CA GLU A 162 12.62 9.29 -7.72
C GLU A 162 13.22 9.88 -6.42
N LEU A 163 12.79 11.08 -6.05
CA LEU A 163 13.23 11.80 -4.86
C LEU A 163 12.02 12.35 -4.11
N TYR A 164 12.02 12.15 -2.79
CA TYR A 164 11.00 12.66 -1.88
C TYR A 164 11.57 13.67 -0.90
N ASP A 165 10.75 14.66 -0.55
CA ASP A 165 10.95 15.51 0.61
C ASP A 165 10.36 14.83 1.85
N ILE A 166 11.10 14.85 2.96
CA ILE A 166 10.66 14.33 4.26
C ILE A 166 10.17 15.50 5.10
N TYR A 167 8.89 15.48 5.45
CA TYR A 167 8.28 16.44 6.36
C TYR A 167 8.00 15.81 7.71
N GLN A 168 8.44 16.47 8.78
CA GLN A 168 8.17 16.09 10.15
C GLN A 168 7.01 16.90 10.73
N ILE A 169 6.21 16.24 11.57
CA ILE A 169 5.20 16.83 12.44
C ILE A 169 5.44 16.38 13.88
N THR A 170 5.14 17.25 14.83
CA THR A 170 5.27 16.95 16.27
C THR A 170 3.88 17.04 16.92
N PRO A 171 3.52 16.12 17.82
CA PRO A 171 2.23 16.18 18.50
C PRO A 171 2.18 17.32 19.51
N ASN A 172 1.01 17.96 19.66
CA ASN A 172 0.77 19.01 20.65
C ASN A 172 0.50 18.39 22.02
N GLY A 173 1.54 17.80 22.61
CA GLY A 173 1.44 16.99 23.83
C GLY A 173 1.33 15.51 23.53
N THR A 174 0.65 14.75 24.40
CA THR A 174 0.32 13.34 24.11
C THR A 174 -0.97 13.26 23.33
N VAL A 175 -0.92 12.64 22.15
CA VAL A 175 -2.07 12.46 21.26
C VAL A 175 -2.32 10.98 21.03
N LYS A 176 -3.47 10.66 20.44
CA LYS A 176 -3.81 9.31 20.01
C LYS A 176 -3.44 9.13 18.54
N VAL A 177 -2.77 8.03 18.23
CA VAL A 177 -2.47 7.59 16.86
C VAL A 177 -3.10 6.23 16.61
N PHE A 178 -3.49 5.99 15.37
CA PHE A 178 -4.12 4.75 14.94
C PHE A 178 -3.15 4.04 13.99
N ILE A 179 -2.61 2.91 14.41
CA ILE A 179 -1.47 2.29 13.73
C ILE A 179 -1.96 1.06 12.97
N SER A 180 -1.74 1.01 11.66
CA SER A 180 -2.06 -0.15 10.83
C SER A 180 -0.91 -0.49 9.89
N VAL A 181 -1.03 -1.62 9.21
CA VAL A 181 -0.18 -1.98 8.07
C VAL A 181 -0.84 -1.46 6.79
N VAL A 182 -0.05 -0.89 5.87
CA VAL A 182 -0.51 -0.43 4.56
C VAL A 182 -0.99 -1.62 3.73
N ALA A 183 -2.14 -1.48 3.08
CA ALA A 183 -2.68 -2.49 2.19
C ALA A 183 -1.93 -2.55 0.85
N PRO A 184 -1.98 -3.70 0.15
CA PRO A 184 -1.62 -3.72 -1.27
C PRO A 184 -2.49 -2.74 -2.05
N THR A 185 -1.94 -2.20 -3.14
CA THR A 185 -2.68 -1.28 -4.02
C THR A 185 -2.56 -1.71 -5.47
N GLU A 186 -3.52 -1.28 -6.29
CA GLU A 186 -3.46 -1.42 -7.73
C GLU A 186 -3.95 -0.15 -8.43
N GLU A 187 -3.41 0.10 -9.62
CA GLU A 187 -3.79 1.22 -10.47
C GLU A 187 -3.83 0.76 -11.94
N LEU A 188 -4.59 1.49 -12.77
CA LEU A 188 -4.72 1.23 -14.21
C LEU A 188 -5.16 -0.22 -14.52
N GLY A 189 -6.12 -0.74 -13.75
CA GLY A 189 -6.62 -2.10 -13.94
C GLY A 189 -5.62 -3.21 -13.59
N GLY A 190 -4.71 -2.93 -12.63
CA GLY A 190 -3.68 -3.88 -12.19
C GLY A 190 -2.39 -3.83 -13.02
N LEU A 191 -2.23 -2.82 -13.89
CA LEU A 191 -0.98 -2.59 -14.61
C LEU A 191 0.13 -2.08 -13.67
N VAL A 192 -0.24 -1.40 -12.59
CA VAL A 192 0.66 -1.08 -11.49
C VAL A 192 0.10 -1.68 -10.22
N ARG A 193 0.97 -2.33 -9.45
CA ARG A 193 0.64 -3.00 -8.20
C ARG A 193 1.76 -2.75 -7.22
N HIS A 194 1.37 -2.43 -5.99
CA HIS A 194 2.30 -2.35 -4.87
C HIS A 194 1.87 -3.34 -3.79
N ALA A 195 2.84 -4.03 -3.21
CA ALA A 195 2.60 -4.98 -2.14
C ALA A 195 2.10 -4.31 -0.85
N GLY A 196 2.47 -3.05 -0.62
CA GLY A 196 2.25 -2.38 0.67
C GLY A 196 3.11 -3.01 1.77
N GLY A 197 2.59 -3.05 3.00
CA GLY A 197 3.25 -3.73 4.11
C GLY A 197 4.04 -2.83 5.07
N ALA A 198 4.28 -1.56 4.72
CA ALA A 198 4.83 -0.61 5.69
C ALA A 198 3.84 -0.34 6.83
N ARG A 199 4.36 0.06 7.99
CA ARG A 199 3.52 0.58 9.07
C ARG A 199 3.13 2.03 8.77
N GLN A 200 1.85 2.32 8.96
CA GLN A 200 1.31 3.67 8.86
C GLN A 200 0.62 4.09 10.16
N HIS A 201 0.64 5.39 10.39
CA HIS A 201 0.00 6.09 11.47
C HIS A 201 -1.09 6.98 10.87
N LEU A 202 -2.34 6.67 11.16
CA LEU A 202 -3.50 7.45 10.76
C LEU A 202 -3.74 8.56 11.79
N LEU A 203 -3.87 9.78 11.28
CA LEU A 203 -4.07 11.01 12.06
C LEU A 203 -5.43 11.63 11.70
N PRO A 204 -6.55 11.11 12.26
CA PRO A 204 -7.89 11.62 11.95
C PRO A 204 -8.07 13.11 12.33
N ASN A 205 -7.24 13.63 13.24
CA ASN A 205 -7.27 15.02 13.67
C ASN A 205 -5.89 15.70 13.56
N ARG A 206 -5.60 16.26 12.38
CA ARG A 206 -4.35 17.00 12.09
C ARG A 206 -4.17 18.27 12.93
N ARG A 207 -5.21 18.78 13.60
CA ARG A 207 -5.13 19.97 14.48
C ARG A 207 -4.37 19.69 15.78
N LEU A 208 -4.21 18.42 16.15
CA LEU A 208 -3.46 18.00 17.33
C LEU A 208 -1.94 17.96 17.10
N TRP A 209 -1.47 18.41 15.94
CA TRP A 209 -0.08 18.33 15.53
C TRP A 209 0.42 19.68 15.04
N SER A 210 1.73 19.85 15.03
CA SER A 210 2.38 21.01 14.42
C SER A 210 2.15 21.06 12.91
N SER A 211 2.40 22.25 12.35
CA SER A 211 2.63 22.39 10.91
C SER A 211 3.81 21.50 10.48
N PRO A 212 3.76 20.92 9.26
CA PRO A 212 4.87 20.14 8.72
C PRO A 212 6.13 21.00 8.51
N VAL A 213 7.29 20.44 8.86
CA VAL A 213 8.62 21.06 8.68
C VAL A 213 9.45 20.15 7.79
N LEU A 214 10.03 20.69 6.72
CA LEU A 214 10.97 19.96 5.86
C LEU A 214 12.25 19.66 6.65
N ILE A 215 12.63 18.39 6.74
CA ILE A 215 13.80 17.94 7.51
C ILE A 215 14.86 17.25 6.65
N GLY A 216 14.56 16.94 5.39
CA GLY A 216 15.51 16.28 4.50
C GLY A 216 14.86 15.75 3.24
N THR A 217 15.62 14.94 2.51
CA THR A 217 15.18 14.23 1.31
C THR A 217 15.57 12.76 1.40
N ILE A 218 14.91 11.92 0.60
CA ILE A 218 15.22 10.50 0.46
C ILE A 218 14.94 10.02 -0.96
N GLU A 219 15.85 9.24 -1.52
CA GLU A 219 15.67 8.58 -2.81
C GLU A 219 14.72 7.38 -2.68
N ASN A 220 14.02 7.06 -3.76
CA ASN A 220 13.04 5.98 -3.82
C ASN A 220 13.65 4.58 -3.84
#